data_AF-A0A3D2GVT4-F1
#
_entry.id   AF-A0A3D2GVT4-F1
#
_cell.length_a   1.000
_cell.length_b   1.000
_cell.length_c   1.000
_cell.angle_alpha   90.00
_cell.angle_beta   90.00
_cell.angle_gamma   90.00
#
_symmetry.space_group_name_H-M   'P 1'
#
loop_
_entity.id
_entity.type
_entity.pdbx_description
1 polymer ?
#
loop_
_entity_poly.entity_id
_entity_poly.type
_entity_poly.pdbx_seq_one_letter_code
_entity_poly.pdbx_strand_id
1 'polypeptide(L)' 'MKKLEQLYEGKAKKVFATDDPNVVLVDYKDDATAFNGLKK' A
#
# COMPACT_ATOMS: atom_id res chain seq x y z
N MET A 1 17.05 -1.81 -3.23
CA MET A 1 15.64 -1.61 -3.59
C MET A 1 15.32 -0.14 -3.53
N LYS A 2 14.89 0.43 -4.64
CA LYS A 2 14.40 1.81 -4.74
C LYS A 2 12.88 1.79 -4.78
N LYS A 3 12.24 2.67 -4.01
CA LYS A 3 10.80 2.90 -4.09
C LYS A 3 10.51 3.76 -5.31
N LEU A 4 9.65 3.28 -6.21
CA LEU A 4 9.27 3.98 -7.43
C LEU A 4 7.79 4.44 -7.32
N GLU A 5 7.05 4.39 -8.43
CA GLU A 5 5.66 4.81 -8.49
C GLU A 5 4.73 3.98 -7.59
N GLN A 6 3.67 4.63 -7.10
CA GLN A 6 2.60 3.95 -6.38
C GLN A 6 1.71 3.21 -7.39
N LEU A 7 1.58 1.90 -7.21
CA LEU A 7 0.75 1.05 -8.07
C LEU A 7 -0.70 1.00 -7.57
N TYR A 8 -0.88 0.97 -6.25
CA TYR A 8 -2.18 0.76 -5.64
C TYR A 8 -2.24 1.30 -4.21
N GLU A 9 -3.43 1.73 -3.79
CA GLU A 9 -3.74 2.04 -2.40
C GLU A 9 -5.04 1.35 -1.96
N GLY A 10 -4.93 0.62 -0.85
CA GLY A 10 -6.07 0.00 -0.17
C GLY A 10 -6.34 0.63 1.19
N LYS A 11 -7.26 0.01 1.94
CA LYS A 11 -7.73 0.52 3.25
C LYS A 11 -6.60 0.74 4.25
N ALA A 12 -5.64 -0.18 4.34
CA ALA A 12 -4.55 -0.15 5.32
C ALA A 12 -3.14 -0.21 4.71
N LYS A 13 -3.01 -0.27 3.37
CA LYS A 13 -1.71 -0.46 2.72
C LYS A 13 -1.58 0.35 1.44
N LYS A 14 -0.35 0.75 1.12
CA LYS A 14 0.05 1.28 -0.19
C LYS A 14 1.08 0.34 -0.82
N VAL A 15 0.98 0.11 -2.13
CA VAL A 15 1.88 -0.77 -2.88
C VAL A 15 2.64 0.08 -3.90
N PHE A 16 3.95 -0.08 -3.94
CA PHE A 16 4.85 0.65 -4.82
C PHE A 16 5.68 -0.30 -5.66
N ALA A 17 5.96 0.11 -6.90
CA ALA A 17 6.93 -0.56 -7.75
C ALA A 17 8.35 -0.42 -7.17
N THR A 18 9.22 -1.33 -7.56
CA THR A 18 10.64 -1.27 -7.25
C THR A 18 11.49 -1.39 -8.52
N ASP A 19 12.79 -1.24 -8.38
CA ASP A 19 13.76 -1.47 -9.45
C ASP A 19 13.87 -2.94 -9.89
N ASP A 20 13.31 -3.89 -9.13
CA ASP A 20 13.10 -5.28 -9.56
C ASP A 20 11.63 -5.51 -9.94
N PRO A 21 11.32 -5.89 -11.20
CA PRO A 21 9.94 -6.07 -11.66
C PRO A 21 9.18 -7.21 -10.96
N ASN A 22 9.88 -8.11 -10.24
CA ASN A 22 9.26 -9.22 -9.51
C ASN A 22 9.05 -8.91 -8.02
N VAL A 23 9.41 -7.71 -7.56
CA VAL A 23 9.32 -7.32 -6.14
C VAL A 23 8.53 -6.02 -6.01
N VAL A 24 7.66 -5.98 -5.00
CA VAL A 24 6.90 -4.77 -4.62
C VAL A 24 7.23 -4.34 -3.20
N LEU A 25 7.15 -3.04 -2.96
CA LEU A 25 7.28 -2.46 -1.62
C LEU A 25 5.90 -2.15 -1.06
N VAL A 26 5.63 -2.63 0.16
CA VAL A 26 4.34 -2.50 0.84
C VAL A 26 4.47 -1.62 2.08
N ASP A 27 3.84 -0.46 2.07
CA ASP A 27 3.75 0.42 3.23
C ASP A 27 2.46 0.14 3.99
N TYR A 28 2.58 -0.12 5.30
CA TYR A 28 1.45 -0.22 6.21
C TYR A 28 1.06 1.17 6.69
N LYS A 29 -0.20 1.52 6.52
CA LYS A 29 -0.77 2.76 7.04
C LYS A 29 -1.17 2.54 8.49
N ASP A 30 -1.04 3.58 9.30
CA ASP A 30 -1.64 3.62 10.63
C ASP A 30 -3.14 3.99 10.56
N ASP A 31 -3.82 3.44 9.55
CA ASP A 31 -5.25 3.61 9.29
C ASP A 31 -5.97 2.32 9.71
N ALA A 32 -6.94 2.44 10.61
CA ALA A 32 -7.88 1.37 10.89
C ALA A 32 -9.19 1.63 10.13
N THR A 33 -9.85 0.58 9.67
CA THR A 33 -11.23 0.72 9.16
C THR A 33 -12.08 -0.44 9.67
N ALA A 34 -13.34 -0.18 9.96
CA ALA A 34 -14.33 -1.19 10.36
C ALA A 34 -15.62 -1.04 9.54
N PHE A 35 -16.46 -2.08 9.58
CA PHE A 35 -17.77 -2.10 8.90
C PHE A 35 -17.68 -1.73 7.41
N ASN A 36 -16.79 -2.39 6.67
CA ASN A 36 -16.52 -2.11 5.26
C ASN A 36 -16.06 -0.68 4.92
N GLY A 37 -15.55 0.08 5.89
CA GLY A 37 -15.08 1.45 5.69
C GLY A 37 -16.08 2.51 6.13
N LEU A 38 -17.20 2.11 6.75
CA LEU A 38 -18.13 3.04 7.39
C LEU A 38 -17.54 3.69 8.66
N LYS A 39 -16.52 3.08 9.26
CA LYS A 39 -15.75 3.66 10.36
C LYS A 39 -14.28 3.68 9.99
N LYS A 40 -13.64 4.84 10.15
CA LYS A 40 -12.22 5.12 9.90
C LYS A 40 -11.60 5.66 11.18
#